data_AF-A0A845Z3F4-F1
#
_entry.id   AF-A0A845Z3F4-F1
#
_cell.length_a   1.000
_cell.length_b   1.000
_cell.length_c   1.000
_cell.angle_alpha   90.00
_cell.angle_beta   90.00
_cell.angle_gamma   90.00
#
_symmetry.space_group_name_H-M   'P 1'
#
loop_
_entity.id
_entity.type
_entity.pdbx_description
1 polymer ?
#
loop_
_entity_poly.entity_id
_entity_poly.type
_entity_poly.pdbx_seq_one_letter_code
_entity_poly.pdbx_strand_id
1 'polypeptide(L)'
;MALWSVIIYGRTKEADFRFLAIPEDFTPEDRYWASKYIHGSTVYPEKLKENPRWSLFKNHKHCVIGVTCMVKDLIGSDRRYDYMTEDASRRSIYIFVGYVVKIDRYFTQIINYDNNYYQLPVRININRSRRNNIFYYW
;
A
#
# COMPACT_ATOMS: atom_id res chain seq x y z
N MET A 1 -1.79 13.06 18.34
CA MET A 1 -2.11 11.69 17.89
C MET A 1 -1.52 11.50 16.50
N ALA A 2 -0.85 10.38 16.24
CA ALA A 2 -0.20 10.17 14.95
C ALA A 2 -1.25 10.15 13.83
N LEU A 3 -1.14 11.10 12.90
CA LEU A 3 -1.94 11.16 11.68
C LEU A 3 -1.73 9.92 10.81
N TRP A 4 -0.58 9.25 10.99
CA TRP A 4 -0.10 8.13 10.21
C TRP A 4 -0.14 6.84 11.02
N SER A 5 -0.61 5.78 10.37
CA SER A 5 -0.68 4.42 10.90
C SER A 5 -0.17 3.43 9.88
N VAL A 6 0.45 2.35 10.33
CA VAL A 6 0.95 1.29 9.44
C VAL A 6 -0.20 0.45 8.89
N ILE A 7 -0.07 0.03 7.63
CA ILE A 7 -0.93 -0.98 7.02
C ILE A 7 -0.04 -2.03 6.36
N ILE A 8 -0.28 -3.29 6.73
CA ILE A 8 0.43 -4.43 6.19
C ILE A 8 -0.61 -5.46 5.77
N TYR A 9 -0.55 -5.87 4.51
CA TYR A 9 -1.43 -6.87 3.94
C TYR A 9 -0.63 -7.84 3.13
N GLY A 10 -0.82 -9.13 3.30
CA GLY A 10 -0.01 -10.06 2.54
C GLY A 10 -0.41 -11.50 2.73
N ARG A 11 0.42 -12.32 2.09
CA ARG A 11 0.40 -13.75 2.25
C ARG A 11 1.24 -14.12 3.46
N THR A 12 0.75 -15.05 4.26
CA THR A 12 1.52 -15.66 5.36
C THR A 12 1.88 -17.08 4.98
N LYS A 13 2.67 -17.74 5.83
CA LYS A 13 3.01 -19.15 5.64
C LYS A 13 1.76 -20.05 5.74
N GLU A 14 0.76 -19.66 6.53
CA GLU A 14 -0.42 -20.45 6.87
C GLU A 14 -1.70 -20.01 6.15
N ALA A 15 -1.76 -18.77 5.66
CA ALA A 15 -2.96 -18.21 5.05
C ALA A 15 -2.65 -17.22 3.93
N ASP A 16 -3.49 -17.26 2.90
CA ASP A 16 -3.45 -16.31 1.80
C ASP A 16 -4.21 -15.03 2.20
N PHE A 17 -3.61 -13.88 1.88
CA PHE A 17 -4.26 -12.56 1.85
C PHE A 17 -4.96 -12.11 3.14
N ARG A 18 -4.19 -11.64 4.12
CA ARG A 18 -4.72 -11.07 5.37
C ARG A 18 -4.05 -9.75 5.74
N PHE A 19 -4.78 -8.90 6.46
CA PHE A 19 -4.18 -7.76 7.15
C PHE A 19 -3.38 -8.26 8.36
N LEU A 20 -2.09 -7.96 8.38
CA LEU A 20 -1.19 -8.23 9.51
C LEU A 20 -1.10 -7.02 10.44
N ALA A 21 -1.21 -5.83 9.87
CA ALA A 21 -1.33 -4.57 10.60
C ALA A 21 -2.34 -3.67 9.87
N ILE A 22 -3.18 -2.98 10.63
CA ILE A 22 -4.18 -2.07 10.10
C ILE A 22 -4.52 -1.02 11.16
N PRO A 23 -4.91 0.21 10.79
CA PRO A 23 -5.30 1.21 11.78
C PRO A 23 -6.50 0.74 12.61
N GLU A 24 -6.50 1.03 13.91
CA GLU A 24 -7.55 0.61 14.85
C GLU A 24 -8.93 1.18 14.49
N ASP A 25 -8.96 2.36 13.87
CA ASP A 25 -10.19 3.05 13.48
C ASP A 25 -10.78 2.57 12.15
N PHE A 26 -10.19 1.55 11.49
CA PHE A 26 -10.75 0.99 10.27
C PHE A 26 -12.01 0.18 10.56
N THR A 27 -13.12 0.65 10.00
CA THR A 27 -14.38 -0.11 9.98
C THR A 27 -14.27 -1.31 9.04
N PRO A 28 -15.18 -2.30 9.12
CA PRO A 28 -15.21 -3.41 8.16
C PRO A 28 -15.25 -2.94 6.69
N GLU A 29 -15.92 -1.83 6.41
CA GLU A 29 -15.99 -1.22 5.08
C GLU A 29 -14.64 -0.66 4.65
N ASP A 30 -13.90 0.01 5.54
CA ASP A 30 -12.55 0.51 5.26
C ASP A 30 -11.57 -0.64 4.98
N ARG A 31 -11.70 -1.74 5.74
CA ARG A 31 -10.90 -2.96 5.52
C ARG A 31 -11.17 -3.58 4.16
N TYR A 32 -12.45 -3.73 3.80
CA TYR A 32 -12.87 -4.26 2.51
C TYR A 32 -12.48 -3.35 1.34
N TRP A 33 -12.58 -2.02 1.54
CA TRP A 33 -12.11 -1.05 0.57
C TRP A 33 -10.60 -1.19 0.35
N ALA A 34 -9.78 -1.13 1.40
CA ALA A 34 -8.33 -1.22 1.25
C ALA A 34 -7.89 -2.55 0.64
N SER A 35 -8.52 -3.67 1.03
CA SER A 35 -8.16 -4.99 0.50
C SER A 35 -8.38 -5.10 -1.00
N LYS A 36 -9.41 -4.48 -1.58
CA LYS A 36 -9.63 -4.46 -3.03
C LYS A 36 -8.48 -3.81 -3.80
N TYR A 37 -8.03 -2.65 -3.31
CA TYR A 37 -6.97 -1.88 -3.95
C TYR A 37 -5.64 -2.61 -3.84
N ILE A 38 -5.32 -3.12 -2.64
CA ILE A 38 -4.10 -3.88 -2.41
C ILE A 38 -4.13 -5.18 -3.23
N HIS A 39 -5.25 -5.91 -3.24
CA HIS A 39 -5.36 -7.16 -3.97
C HIS A 39 -5.13 -6.97 -5.47
N GLY A 40 -5.60 -5.86 -6.05
CA GLY A 40 -5.32 -5.49 -7.45
C GLY A 40 -3.82 -5.45 -7.78
N SER A 41 -3.00 -4.98 -6.84
CA SER A 41 -1.54 -4.96 -7.01
C SER A 41 -0.87 -6.34 -6.88
N THR A 42 -1.60 -7.35 -6.38
CA THR A 42 -1.12 -8.71 -6.11
C THR A 42 -1.57 -9.77 -7.12
N VAL A 43 -2.37 -9.40 -8.14
CA VAL A 43 -2.97 -10.34 -9.12
C VAL A 43 -1.93 -11.14 -9.93
N TYR A 44 -0.74 -10.56 -10.12
CA TYR A 44 0.38 -11.18 -10.84
C TYR A 44 1.64 -11.14 -9.97
N PRO A 45 1.74 -12.01 -8.94
CA PRO A 45 2.84 -11.98 -7.98
C PRO A 45 4.19 -12.37 -8.61
N GLU A 46 4.20 -13.20 -9.64
CA GLU A 46 5.39 -13.58 -10.41
C GLU A 46 6.07 -12.37 -11.07
N LYS A 47 5.29 -11.36 -11.41
CA LYS A 47 5.75 -10.09 -11.98
C LYS A 47 6.17 -9.06 -10.92
N LEU A 48 6.14 -9.41 -9.62
CA LEU A 48 6.65 -8.54 -8.55
C LEU A 48 8.16 -8.69 -8.34
N LYS A 49 8.74 -9.81 -8.78
CA LYS A 49 10.18 -10.04 -8.69
C LYS A 49 10.89 -8.89 -9.42
N GLU A 50 11.73 -8.16 -8.70
CA GLU A 50 12.49 -7.00 -9.19
C GLU A 50 11.64 -5.79 -9.62
N ASN A 51 10.31 -5.86 -9.49
CA ASN A 51 9.37 -4.83 -9.95
C ASN A 51 8.34 -4.53 -8.84
N PRO A 52 8.75 -3.85 -7.76
CA PRO A 52 7.83 -3.46 -6.70
C PRO A 52 6.75 -2.53 -7.24
N ARG A 53 5.50 -2.75 -6.84
CA ARG A 53 4.34 -1.95 -7.30
C ARG A 53 3.92 -0.96 -6.24
N TRP A 54 4.17 0.31 -6.51
CA TRP A 54 3.68 1.39 -5.67
C TRP A 54 2.20 1.63 -5.92
N SER A 55 1.46 1.78 -4.83
CA SER A 55 0.02 2.07 -4.86
C SER A 55 -0.28 3.29 -4.00
N LEU A 56 -1.07 4.20 -4.56
CA LEU A 56 -1.64 5.36 -3.86
C LEU A 56 -3.14 5.36 -4.09
N PHE A 57 -3.92 5.30 -3.01
CA PHE A 57 -5.38 5.28 -3.08
C PHE A 57 -6.01 5.94 -1.85
N LYS A 58 -7.22 6.48 -2.02
CA LYS A 58 -7.92 7.21 -0.96
C LYS A 58 -9.42 7.01 -0.97
N ASN A 59 -10.04 7.20 0.19
CA ASN A 59 -11.47 7.40 0.35
C ASN A 59 -11.75 8.80 0.93
N HIS A 60 -12.88 9.01 1.59
CA HIS A 60 -13.25 10.29 2.18
C HIS A 60 -12.63 10.55 3.56
N LYS A 61 -12.06 9.52 4.22
CA LYS A 61 -11.48 9.57 5.57
C LYS A 61 -9.98 9.27 5.59
N HIS A 62 -9.47 8.50 4.65
CA HIS A 62 -8.13 7.93 4.68
C HIS A 62 -7.45 7.99 3.31
N CYS A 63 -6.14 8.21 3.32
CA CYS A 63 -5.26 8.05 2.17
C CYS A 63 -4.19 7.01 2.49
N VAL A 64 -3.92 6.10 1.57
CA VAL A 64 -2.98 5.00 1.74
C VAL A 64 -1.90 5.10 0.67
N ILE A 65 -0.64 5.01 1.10
CA ILE A 65 0.51 4.84 0.23
C ILE A 65 1.29 3.61 0.68
N GLY A 66 1.70 2.78 -0.27
CA GLY A 66 2.51 1.62 0.04
C GLY A 66 3.02 0.93 -1.20
N VAL A 67 3.77 -0.14 -0.97
CA VAL A 67 4.43 -0.91 -2.00
C VAL A 67 4.10 -2.38 -1.84
N THR A 68 3.74 -3.02 -2.95
CA THR A 68 3.62 -4.47 -3.04
C THR A 68 4.91 -5.03 -3.60
N CYS A 69 5.55 -5.93 -2.87
CA CYS A 69 6.84 -6.51 -3.23
C CYS A 69 6.97 -7.93 -2.67
N MET A 70 8.03 -8.65 -3.08
CA MET A 70 8.38 -9.92 -2.45
C MET A 70 9.01 -9.66 -1.09
N VAL A 71 8.73 -10.51 -0.09
CA VAL A 71 9.35 -10.37 1.24
C VAL A 71 10.88 -10.47 1.18
N LYS A 72 11.41 -11.32 0.29
CA LYS A 72 12.85 -11.41 0.02
C LYS A 72 13.47 -10.09 -0.44
N ASP A 73 12.71 -9.27 -1.18
CA ASP A 73 13.19 -7.97 -1.69
C ASP A 73 13.23 -6.93 -0.56
N LEU A 74 12.42 -7.12 0.49
CA LEU A 74 12.38 -6.25 1.68
C LEU A 74 13.48 -6.58 2.69
N ILE A 75 13.73 -7.87 2.94
CA ILE A 75 14.74 -8.32 3.94
C ILE A 75 16.15 -8.43 3.37
N GLY A 76 16.30 -8.36 2.04
CA GLY A 76 17.58 -8.41 1.34
C GLY A 76 18.13 -9.82 1.13
N SER A 77 19.41 -9.91 0.78
CA SER A 77 20.09 -11.15 0.36
C SER A 77 20.68 -11.98 1.52
N ASP A 78 20.32 -11.66 2.76
CA ASP A 78 20.78 -12.41 3.93
C ASP A 78 20.04 -13.75 4.04
N ARG A 79 20.76 -14.82 3.66
CA ARG A 79 20.24 -16.20 3.64
C ARG A 79 19.72 -16.69 4.99
N ARG A 80 20.07 -16.04 6.11
CA ARG A 80 19.53 -16.38 7.42
C ARG A 80 18.01 -16.24 7.50
N TYR A 81 17.41 -15.42 6.63
CA TYR A 81 15.97 -15.16 6.63
C TYR A 81 15.24 -15.82 5.46
N ASP A 82 15.88 -16.69 4.67
CA ASP A 82 15.25 -17.37 3.52
C ASP A 82 13.99 -18.13 3.94
N TYR A 83 13.99 -18.70 5.15
CA TYR A 83 12.84 -19.41 5.73
C TYR A 83 11.60 -18.52 5.94
N MET A 84 11.76 -17.19 5.92
CA MET A 84 10.68 -16.20 6.05
C MET A 84 10.13 -15.74 4.70
N THR A 85 10.74 -16.17 3.59
CA THR A 85 10.40 -15.69 2.23
C THR A 85 9.51 -16.63 1.44
N GLU A 86 9.23 -17.82 1.98
CA GLU A 86 8.44 -18.87 1.33
C GLU A 86 7.36 -19.40 2.27
N ASP A 87 6.22 -19.79 1.71
CA ASP A 87 5.16 -20.47 2.45
C ASP A 87 5.49 -21.96 2.69
N ALA A 88 4.58 -22.67 3.36
CA ALA A 88 4.74 -24.11 3.61
C ALA A 88 4.85 -24.97 2.33
N SER A 89 4.41 -24.45 1.18
CA SER A 89 4.48 -25.08 -0.14
C SER A 89 5.64 -24.57 -1.00
N ARG A 90 6.62 -23.86 -0.40
CA ARG A 90 7.79 -23.25 -1.09
C ARG A 90 7.43 -22.19 -2.13
N ARG A 91 6.24 -21.62 -2.03
CA ARG A 91 5.84 -20.49 -2.86
C ARG A 91 6.34 -19.21 -2.22
N SER A 92 6.94 -18.40 -3.05
CA SER A 92 7.47 -17.09 -2.72
C SER A 92 6.39 -16.18 -2.10
N ILE A 93 6.67 -15.58 -0.95
CA ILE A 93 5.75 -14.71 -0.20
C ILE A 93 5.90 -13.27 -0.70
N TYR A 94 4.76 -12.62 -0.94
CA TYR A 94 4.69 -11.18 -1.20
C TYR A 94 3.82 -10.48 -0.16
N ILE A 95 4.07 -9.19 -0.03
CA ILE A 95 3.49 -8.33 0.98
C ILE A 95 3.27 -6.94 0.40
N PHE A 96 2.18 -6.32 0.83
CA PHE A 96 1.96 -4.89 0.76
C PHE A 96 2.34 -4.29 2.11
N VAL A 97 3.28 -3.34 2.09
CA VAL A 97 3.69 -2.57 3.27
C VAL A 97 3.50 -1.10 2.95
N GLY A 98 2.81 -0.39 3.83
CA GLY A 98 2.53 1.01 3.62
C GLY A 98 2.08 1.74 4.87
N TYR A 99 1.69 2.99 4.65
CA TYR A 99 1.14 3.86 5.67
C TYR A 99 -0.22 4.39 5.22
N VAL A 100 -1.09 4.58 6.21
CA VAL A 100 -2.38 5.23 6.09
C VAL A 100 -2.32 6.54 6.84
N VAL A 101 -2.82 7.60 6.22
CA VAL A 101 -3.03 8.89 6.87
C VAL A 101 -4.51 9.23 6.91
N LYS A 102 -4.97 9.77 8.05
CA LYS A 102 -6.32 10.32 8.15
C LYS A 102 -6.40 11.64 7.39
N ILE A 103 -7.40 11.76 6.53
CA ILE A 103 -7.71 12.98 5.81
C ILE A 103 -8.49 13.87 6.78
N ASP A 104 -7.79 14.82 7.39
CA ASP A 104 -8.40 15.90 8.14
C ASP A 104 -8.30 17.24 7.38
N ARG A 105 -8.84 18.32 7.97
CA ARG A 105 -8.76 19.66 7.38
C ARG A 105 -7.31 20.12 7.15
N TYR A 106 -6.37 19.70 7.99
CA TYR A 106 -4.96 20.09 7.88
C TYR A 106 -4.28 19.38 6.71
N PHE A 107 -4.56 18.10 6.49
CA PHE A 107 -4.05 17.35 5.34
C PHE A 107 -4.55 17.95 4.02
N THR A 108 -5.80 18.41 4.00
CA THR A 108 -6.39 19.07 2.84
C THR A 108 -5.70 20.42 2.56
N GLN A 109 -5.27 21.14 3.60
CA GLN A 109 -4.50 22.38 3.45
C GLN A 109 -3.10 22.12 2.92
N ILE A 110 -2.37 21.10 3.39
CA ILE A 110 -1.02 20.76 2.90
C ILE A 110 -1.04 20.44 1.41
N ILE A 111 -1.96 19.57 0.95
CA ILE A 111 -2.10 19.26 -0.48
C ILE A 111 -2.41 20.53 -1.30
N ASN A 112 -3.24 21.43 -0.77
CA ASN A 112 -3.56 22.68 -1.47
C ASN A 112 -2.43 23.71 -1.40
N TYR A 113 -1.58 23.68 -0.37
CA TYR A 113 -0.41 24.56 -0.22
C TYR A 113 0.72 24.15 -1.16
N ASP A 114 0.99 22.84 -1.29
CA ASP A 114 2.01 22.30 -2.19
C ASP A 114 1.70 22.54 -3.68
N ASN A 115 0.41 22.59 -4.04
CA ASN A 115 -0.01 22.94 -5.41
C ASN A 115 0.32 24.40 -5.80
N ASN A 116 0.61 25.28 -4.84
CA ASN A 116 0.98 26.68 -5.12
C ASN A 116 2.50 26.91 -5.17
N TYR A 117 3.33 25.98 -4.71
CA TYR A 117 4.78 26.21 -4.56
C TYR A 117 5.70 25.28 -5.35
N TYR A 118 5.21 24.16 -5.89
CA TYR A 118 6.05 23.22 -6.62
C TYR A 118 5.49 22.85 -8.00
N GLN A 119 5.99 23.53 -9.03
CA GLN A 119 6.13 22.92 -10.35
C GLN A 119 7.29 21.90 -10.29
N LEU A 120 7.05 20.74 -9.66
CA LEU A 120 7.91 19.58 -9.85
C LEU A 120 7.70 19.02 -11.27
N PRO A 121 8.73 18.45 -11.93
CA PRO A 121 8.63 17.94 -13.30
C PRO A 121 7.75 16.68 -13.43
N VAL A 122 7.18 16.19 -12.33
CA VAL A 122 6.20 15.10 -12.36
C VAL A 122 4.81 15.71 -12.25
N ARG A 123 4.13 15.86 -13.40
CA ARG A 123 2.70 16.18 -13.45
C ARG A 123 1.89 15.03 -12.82
N ILE A 124 1.69 15.07 -11.50
CA ILE A 124 0.65 14.26 -10.87
C ILE A 124 -0.68 14.93 -11.21
N ASN A 125 -1.32 14.45 -12.27
CA ASN A 125 -2.58 14.97 -12.74
C ASN A 125 -3.70 14.50 -11.78
N ILE A 126 -3.91 15.24 -10.69
CA ILE A 126 -5.01 14.99 -9.75
C ILE A 126 -6.30 15.48 -10.41
N ASN A 127 -6.88 14.64 -11.25
CA ASN A 127 -8.19 14.88 -11.81
C ASN A 127 -9.21 14.79 -10.68
N ARG A 128 -9.83 15.93 -10.31
CA ARG A 128 -10.91 16.03 -9.31
C ARG A 128 -12.18 15.37 -9.85
N SER A 129 -12.18 14.03 -9.91
CA SER A 129 -13.40 13.24 -10.04
C SER A 129 -13.76 12.68 -8.67
N ARG A 130 -15.02 12.87 -8.25
CA ARG A 130 -15.57 12.37 -6.98
C ARG A 130 -15.75 10.84 -6.94
N ARG A 131 -14.97 10.06 -7.71
CA ARG A 131 -15.08 8.60 -7.77
C ARG A 131 -13.69 7.97 -7.90
N ASN A 132 -13.32 7.17 -6.90
CA ASN A 132 -12.31 6.10 -6.93
C ASN A 132 -11.13 6.30 -7.88
N ASN A 133 -10.16 7.14 -7.51
CA ASN A 133 -8.89 7.22 -8.23
C ASN A 133 -7.94 6.13 -7.69
N ILE A 134 -7.68 5.11 -8.51
CA ILE A 134 -6.55 4.19 -8.36
C ILE A 134 -5.42 4.75 -9.23
N PHE A 135 -4.24 4.99 -8.66
CA PHE A 135 -3.04 5.34 -9.43
C PHE A 135 -2.06 4.17 -9.39
N TYR A 136 -1.69 3.67 -10.57
CA TYR A 136 -0.60 2.71 -10.76
C TYR A 136 0.62 3.47 -11.29
N TYR A 137 1.76 3.30 -10.64
CA TYR A 137 3.05 3.77 -11.14
C TYR A 137 3.85 2.54 -11.60
N TRP A 138 4.19 2.48 -12.88
CA TRP A 138 5.01 1.44 -13.52
C TRP A 138 6.46 1.88 -13.60
#